data_AF-A0AAJ1Q247-F1
#
_entry.id   AF-A0AAJ1Q247-F1
#
_cell.length_a   1.000
_cell.length_b   1.000
_cell.length_c   1.000
_cell.angle_alpha   90.00
_cell.angle_beta   90.00
_cell.angle_gamma   90.00
#
_symmetry.space_group_name_H-M   'P 1'
#
loop_
_entity.id
_entity.type
_entity.pdbx_description
1 polymer ?
#
loop_
_entity_poly.entity_id
_entity_poly.type
_entity_poly.pdbx_seq_one_letter_code
_entity_poly.pdbx_strand_id
1 'polypeptide(L)'
;MSNTLALILTVLLLAGNAYFVACEFALTASRPSRLEPLAESNPRAAKTLAASRNLNEMLAACQLGVTLCSVALGALAEPALAALLLVPLAAVGAGAVLAHTIAFVLALL
;
A
#
# COMPACT_ATOMS: atom_id res chain seq x y z
N MET A 1 -5.47 15.47 15.01
CA MET A 1 -4.98 14.12 15.35
C MET A 1 -3.84 14.27 16.35
N SER A 2 -3.78 13.47 17.42
CA SER A 2 -2.56 13.45 18.25
C SER A 2 -1.41 12.94 17.38
N ASN A 3 -0.25 13.62 17.38
CA ASN A 3 0.91 13.24 16.54
C ASN A 3 1.32 11.78 16.75
N THR A 4 1.13 11.25 17.95
CA THR A 4 1.38 9.84 18.29
C THR A 4 0.44 8.90 17.53
N LEU A 5 -0.84 9.25 17.40
CA LEU A 5 -1.82 8.43 16.69
C LEU A 5 -1.54 8.43 15.19
N ALA A 6 -1.15 9.58 14.63
CA ALA A 6 -0.69 9.66 13.23
C ALA A 6 0.53 8.76 12.98
N LEU A 7 1.55 8.81 13.85
CA LEU A 7 2.73 7.94 13.74
C LEU A 7 2.38 6.45 13.79
N ILE A 8 1.50 6.05 14.72
CA ILE A 8 1.06 4.65 14.84
C ILE A 8 0.34 4.21 13.56
N LEU A 9 -0.57 5.04 13.02
CA LEU A 9 -1.25 4.77 11.77
C LEU A 9 -0.28 4.68 10.59
N THR A 10 0.70 5.58 10.49
CA THR A 10 1.74 5.53 9.46
C THR A 10 2.49 4.20 9.50
N VAL A 11 2.94 3.77 10.68
CA VAL A 11 3.68 2.51 10.84
C VAL A 11 2.80 1.31 10.47
N LEU A 12 1.53 1.29 10.91
CA LEU A 12 0.59 0.22 10.58
C LEU A 12 0.31 0.15 9.08
N LEU A 13 0.07 1.28 8.43
CA LEU A 13 -0.19 1.34 6.99
C LEU A 13 1.06 0.94 6.18
N LEU A 14 2.25 1.34 6.61
CA LEU A 14 3.50 0.94 5.98
C LEU A 14 3.73 -0.57 6.11
N ALA A 15 3.47 -1.13 7.30
CA ALA A 15 3.53 -2.57 7.51
C ALA A 15 2.49 -3.33 6.66
N GLY A 16 1.28 -2.77 6.54
CA GLY A 16 0.24 -3.30 5.65
C GLY A 16 0.69 -3.32 4.18
N ASN A 17 1.27 -2.22 3.69
CA ASN A 17 1.85 -2.15 2.35
C ASN A 17 2.94 -3.21 2.14
N ALA A 18 3.90 -3.30 3.07
CA ALA A 18 4.96 -4.30 3.01
C ALA A 18 4.42 -5.75 3.01
N TYR A 19 3.36 -6.01 3.78
CA TYR A 19 2.69 -7.31 3.80
C TYR A 19 2.06 -7.65 2.44
N PHE A 20 1.29 -6.74 1.84
CA PHE A 20 0.66 -7.01 0.54
C PHE A 20 1.68 -7.19 -0.57
N VAL A 21 2.74 -6.39 -0.58
CA VAL A 21 3.87 -6.55 -1.52
C VAL A 21 4.53 -7.91 -1.33
N ALA A 22 4.81 -8.33 -0.09
CA ALA A 22 5.37 -9.64 0.20
C ALA A 22 4.45 -10.78 -0.28
N CYS A 23 3.13 -10.64 -0.11
CA CYS A 23 2.16 -11.60 -0.63
C CYS A 23 2.21 -11.67 -2.17
N GLU A 24 2.21 -10.53 -2.86
CA GLU A 24 2.28 -10.46 -4.33
C GLU A 24 3.53 -11.18 -4.88
N PHE A 25 4.69 -10.90 -4.28
CA PHE A 25 5.94 -11.58 -4.63
C PHE A 25 5.93 -13.07 -4.29
N ALA A 26 5.42 -13.45 -3.13
CA ALA A 26 5.34 -14.86 -2.72
C ALA A 26 4.43 -15.67 -3.65
N LEU A 27 3.29 -15.11 -4.05
CA LEU A 27 2.34 -15.75 -4.96
C LEU A 27 2.93 -15.92 -6.36
N THR A 28 3.60 -14.88 -6.86
CA THR A 28 4.28 -14.93 -8.17
C THR A 28 5.47 -15.90 -8.18
N ALA A 29 6.19 -16.01 -7.06
CA ALA A 29 7.29 -16.96 -6.90
C ALA A 29 6.80 -18.42 -6.72
N SER A 30 5.60 -18.60 -6.18
CA SER A 30 5.01 -19.91 -5.94
C SER A 30 4.59 -20.57 -7.26
N ARG A 31 5.20 -21.71 -7.59
CA ARG A 31 4.86 -22.47 -8.80
C ARG A 31 3.91 -23.62 -8.44
N PRO A 32 2.70 -23.70 -9.04
CA PRO A 32 1.74 -24.77 -8.76
C PRO A 32 2.34 -26.18 -8.87
N SER A 33 3.17 -26.40 -9.89
CA SER A 33 3.84 -27.69 -10.15
C SER A 33 4.78 -28.16 -9.04
N ARG A 34 5.30 -27.25 -8.20
CA ARG A 34 6.10 -27.61 -7.02
C ARG A 34 5.22 -27.81 -5.78
N LEU A 35 4.06 -27.17 -5.74
CA LEU A 35 3.13 -27.22 -4.61
C LEU A 35 2.23 -28.47 -4.63
N GLU A 36 1.89 -28.98 -5.82
CA GLU A 36 1.10 -30.21 -5.98
C GLU A 36 1.61 -31.41 -5.15
N PRO A 37 2.89 -31.82 -5.24
CA PRO A 37 3.39 -32.94 -4.44
C PRO A 37 3.47 -32.63 -2.94
N LEU A 38 3.55 -31.36 -2.55
CA LEU A 38 3.58 -30.92 -1.14
C LEU A 38 2.17 -30.82 -0.53
N ALA A 39 1.15 -30.58 -1.35
CA ALA A 39 -0.23 -30.40 -0.92
C ALA A 39 -0.84 -31.67 -0.33
N GLU A 40 -0.35 -32.85 -0.73
CA GLU A 40 -0.81 -34.14 -0.21
C GLU A 40 -0.45 -34.36 1.27
N SER A 41 0.64 -33.75 1.75
CA SER A 41 1.16 -33.96 3.11
C SER A 41 1.19 -32.69 3.97
N ASN A 42 0.98 -31.51 3.37
CA ASN A 42 1.03 -30.23 4.08
C ASN A 42 -0.23 -29.38 3.82
N PRO A 43 -1.07 -29.12 4.84
CA PRO A 43 -2.29 -28.34 4.67
C PRO A 43 -2.04 -26.88 4.28
N ARG A 44 -0.85 -26.33 4.59
CA ARG A 44 -0.45 -24.99 4.12
C ARG A 44 -0.15 -25.01 2.63
N ALA A 45 0.54 -26.04 2.13
CA ALA A 45 0.80 -26.20 0.70
C ALA A 45 -0.50 -26.40 -0.09
N ALA A 46 -1.49 -27.13 0.45
CA ALA A 46 -2.80 -27.28 -0.16
C ALA A 46 -3.54 -25.93 -0.29
N LYS A 47 -3.50 -25.09 0.75
CA LYS A 47 -4.07 -23.72 0.70
C LYS A 47 -3.34 -22.84 -0.31
N THR A 48 -2.01 -22.88 -0.32
CA THR A 48 -1.20 -22.11 -1.29
C THR A 48 -1.48 -22.58 -2.72
N LEU A 49 -1.65 -23.88 -2.96
CA LEU A 49 -1.99 -24.41 -4.29
C LEU A 49 -3.37 -23.93 -4.76
N ALA A 50 -4.38 -23.94 -3.88
CA ALA A 50 -5.70 -23.40 -4.18
C ALA A 50 -5.62 -21.90 -4.51
N ALA A 51 -4.81 -21.16 -3.76
CA ALA A 51 -4.49 -19.76 -4.00
C ALA A 51 -3.82 -19.55 -5.37
N SER A 52 -2.80 -20.34 -5.71
CA SER A 52 -2.08 -20.23 -6.99
C SER A 52 -2.94 -20.58 -8.20
N ARG A 53 -4.04 -21.34 -8.04
CA ARG A 53 -5.00 -21.61 -9.13
C ARG A 53 -5.83 -20.37 -9.50
N ASN A 54 -6.12 -19.51 -8.53
CA ASN A 54 -6.84 -18.24 -8.71
C ASN A 54 -5.87 -17.05 -8.58
N LEU A 55 -4.67 -17.19 -9.17
CA LEU A 55 -3.60 -16.21 -9.02
C LEU A 55 -4.03 -14.80 -9.41
N ASN A 56 -4.81 -14.65 -10.49
CA ASN A 56 -5.28 -13.35 -10.95
C ASN A 56 -6.16 -12.63 -9.91
N GLU A 57 -7.09 -13.34 -9.27
CA GLU A 57 -7.95 -12.77 -8.24
C GLU A 57 -7.15 -12.37 -6.99
N MET A 58 -6.17 -13.19 -6.61
CA MET A 58 -5.31 -12.88 -5.47
C MET A 58 -4.34 -11.73 -5.73
N LEU A 59 -3.77 -11.65 -6.93
CA LEU A 59 -2.93 -10.52 -7.33
C LEU A 59 -3.75 -9.22 -7.35
N ALA A 60 -4.97 -9.27 -7.90
CA ALA A 60 -5.88 -8.12 -7.87
C ALA A 60 -6.20 -7.68 -6.44
N ALA A 61 -6.46 -8.62 -5.53
CA ALA A 61 -6.68 -8.32 -4.11
C ALA A 61 -5.45 -7.70 -3.44
N CYS A 62 -4.24 -8.21 -3.74
CA CYS A 62 -2.99 -7.63 -3.22
C CYS A 62 -2.78 -6.20 -3.73
N GLN A 63 -3.00 -5.96 -5.02
CA GLN A 63 -2.85 -4.63 -5.63
C GLN A 63 -3.86 -3.62 -5.09
N LEU A 64 -5.11 -4.03 -4.86
CA LEU A 64 -6.11 -3.20 -4.19
C LEU A 64 -5.67 -2.88 -2.75
N GLY A 65 -5.10 -3.85 -2.04
CA GLY A 65 -4.55 -3.67 -0.69
C GLY A 65 -3.41 -2.64 -0.66
N VAL A 66 -2.43 -2.78 -1.57
CA VAL A 66 -1.33 -1.81 -1.75
C VAL A 66 -1.89 -0.42 -2.06
N THR A 67 -2.82 -0.32 -3.00
CA THR A 67 -3.43 0.96 -3.39
C THR A 67 -4.12 1.64 -2.20
N LEU A 68 -4.94 0.91 -1.46
CA LEU A 68 -5.65 1.45 -0.31
C LEU A 68 -4.69 1.94 0.78
N CYS A 69 -3.63 1.16 1.06
CA CYS A 69 -2.62 1.53 2.05
C CYS A 69 -1.83 2.77 1.61
N SER A 70 -1.47 2.88 0.33
CA SER A 70 -0.74 4.02 -0.23
C SER A 70 -1.58 5.29 -0.27
N VAL A 71 -2.87 5.20 -0.64
CA VAL A 71 -3.79 6.35 -0.59
C VAL A 71 -4.00 6.82 0.84
N ALA A 72 -4.17 5.90 1.79
CA ALA A 72 -4.31 6.25 3.20
C ALA A 72 -3.04 6.90 3.77
N LEU A 73 -1.85 6.42 3.38
CA LEU A 73 -0.57 7.04 3.74
C LEU A 73 -0.44 8.45 3.15
N GLY A 74 -0.78 8.62 1.87
CA GLY A 74 -0.76 9.92 1.21
C GLY A 74 -1.69 10.94 1.88
N ALA A 75 -2.92 10.53 2.23
CA ALA A 75 -3.85 11.37 2.98
C ALA A 75 -3.33 11.73 4.39
N LEU A 76 -2.60 10.81 5.03
CA LEU A 76 -1.99 11.06 6.34
C LEU A 76 -0.76 11.99 6.23
N ALA A 77 -0.04 11.93 5.11
CA ALA A 77 1.13 12.75 4.80
C ALA A 77 0.77 14.15 4.25
N GLU A 78 -0.43 14.32 3.69
CA GLU A 78 -0.94 15.58 3.13
C GLU A 78 -0.64 16.81 4.00
N PRO A 79 -1.00 16.88 5.31
CA PRO A 79 -0.76 18.07 6.11
C PRO A 79 0.73 18.39 6.29
N ALA A 80 1.59 17.38 6.35
CA ALA A 80 3.04 17.57 6.43
C ALA A 80 3.59 18.13 5.11
N LEU A 81 3.12 17.61 3.98
CA LEU A 81 3.52 18.08 2.66
C LEU A 81 2.98 19.49 2.36
N ALA A 82 1.72 19.75 2.73
CA ALA A 82 1.09 21.07 2.58
C ALA A 82 1.83 22.14 3.39
N ALA A 83 2.28 21.83 4.60
CA ALA A 83 3.10 22.74 5.41
C ALA A 83 4.46 23.05 4.77
N LEU A 84 5.12 22.05 4.15
CA LEU A 84 6.35 22.26 3.39
C LEU A 84 6.13 23.11 2.14
N LEU A 85 5.00 22.92 1.45
CA LEU A 85 4.68 23.57 0.18
C LEU A 85 4.08 24.97 0.34
N LEU A 86 3.59 25.32 1.53
CA LEU A 86 2.92 26.59 1.81
C LEU A 86 3.85 27.79 1.57
N VAL A 87 5.12 27.69 1.95
CA VAL A 87 6.12 28.75 1.78
C VAL A 87 6.48 29.00 0.30
N PRO A 88 6.87 27.98 -0.49
CA PRO A 88 7.16 28.18 -1.90
C PRO A 88 5.91 28.57 -2.72
N LEU A 89 4.72 28.05 -2.40
CA LEU A 89 3.50 28.43 -3.15
C LEU A 89 3.00 29.84 -2.80
N ALA A 90 3.13 30.27 -1.54
CA ALA A 90 2.84 31.65 -1.17
C ALA A 90 3.76 32.64 -1.89
N ALA A 91 5.03 32.28 -2.14
CA ALA A 91 5.98 33.09 -2.88
C ALA A 91 5.60 33.30 -4.36
N VAL A 92 4.78 32.41 -4.94
CA VAL A 92 4.30 32.49 -6.33
C VAL A 92 2.85 33.00 -6.43
N GLY A 93 2.24 33.39 -5.31
CA GLY A 93 0.87 33.92 -5.27
C GLY A 93 -0.23 32.87 -5.53
N ALA A 94 0.08 31.58 -5.40
CA ALA A 94 -0.89 30.51 -5.57
C ALA A 94 -1.85 30.46 -4.35
N GLY A 95 -3.16 30.49 -4.61
CA GLY A 95 -4.18 30.44 -3.56
C GLY A 95 -4.17 29.12 -2.77
N ALA A 96 -4.65 29.15 -1.52
CA ALA A 96 -4.60 28.03 -0.57
C ALA A 96 -5.21 26.70 -1.11
N VAL A 97 -6.23 26.78 -1.96
CA VAL A 97 -6.86 25.61 -2.60
C VAL A 97 -5.90 24.90 -3.54
N LEU A 98 -5.16 25.65 -4.36
CA LEU A 98 -4.15 25.10 -5.27
C LEU A 98 -3.02 24.42 -4.50
N ALA A 99 -2.65 24.98 -3.34
CA ALA A 99 -1.61 24.40 -2.50
C ALA A 99 -1.98 23.05 -1.89
N HIS A 100 -3.22 22.90 -1.40
CA HIS A 100 -3.69 21.60 -0.90
C HIS A 100 -3.79 20.56 -2.03
N THR A 101 -4.34 20.93 -3.19
CA THR A 101 -4.44 20.00 -4.32
C THR A 101 -3.07 19.51 -4.78
N ILE A 102 -2.08 20.40 -4.89
CA ILE A 102 -0.71 20.04 -5.28
C ILE A 102 -0.04 19.17 -4.21
N ALA A 103 -0.20 19.51 -2.94
CA ALA A 103 0.35 18.72 -1.84
C ALA A 103 -0.24 17.31 -1.80
N PHE A 104 -1.54 17.17 -2.01
CA PHE A 104 -2.20 15.87 -2.07
C PHE A 104 -1.72 15.03 -3.26
N VAL A 105 -1.61 15.62 -4.45
CA VAL A 105 -1.09 14.92 -5.65
C VAL A 105 0.35 14.48 -5.44
N LEU A 106 1.22 15.34 -4.90
CA LEU A 106 2.61 14.99 -4.61
C LEU A 106 2.74 13.95 -3.49
N ALA A 107 1.81 13.89 -2.55
CA ALA A 107 1.80 12.87 -1.50
C ALA A 107 1.38 11.48 -2.03
N LEU A 108 0.70 11.43 -3.18
CA LEU A 108 0.21 10.21 -3.82
C LEU A 108 1.10 9.69 -4.96
N LEU A 109 2.04 10.52 -5.45
CA LEU A 109 3.05 10.16 -6.46
C LEU A 109 4.29 9.52 -5.82
#